data_AF-A0A6P0P3Y4-F1
#
_entry.id   AF-A0A6P0P3Y4-F1
#
_cell.length_a   1.000
_cell.length_b   1.000
_cell.length_c   1.000
_cell.angle_alpha   90.00
_cell.angle_beta   90.00
_cell.angle_gamma   90.00
#
_symmetry.space_group_name_H-M   'P 1'
#
loop_
_entity.id
_entity.type
_entity.pdbx_description
1 polymer ?
#
loop_
_entity_poly.entity_id
_entity_poly.type
_entity_poly.pdbx_seq_one_letter_code
_entity_poly.pdbx_strand_id
1 'polypeptide(L)'
;MTNLPEFFNQRYQVQQELGCNPNGGRITYLSTDTTTKTPVVTKQYQFANWAEYDSYHREIELLQQLNHSSIPRYLDSFETENGFCLVQEYKNAPSLDPTQHWTVAEIKQIAQSVLEVLVYLQQQVPPIIHRDIKPENILVERNVTQLKVYLVDFGFARSGYGNVAISSAVKGTLGFMPPEQLFNRELTKASDLYSLGVTLICLLTNTKSSEIGKLVDDSYRINFKKLLPKLEPAFVNWLEKMLEPNSKHRFPNAEIALQRLKSIDDGENMRTKTMQFGRKKTTKIFAGVATISLCLIAFSSTMAALTTWGENKWLNSRIELEISRSNARKQHLQQVLLQTGQCPRCELNNVNLAYGNLKNVNLKDASLEGADLNNANLEDADLWKASLGGINLSSANLSNADLRGAKLRYANLQSANLWSANLGYANLWNVNLSQANLRDTNLWGANLGYAKLENANLKNAKLRYANLFSAELENADLENANLKNAKLDGVNLKGAKLKHANLKDAVLAGYKGHGYRSVNLENADLESANLEGSNLKNANLLGAYLKNANLREVSLEGADLRGANLTNANLSKAYLRGANLRGVNLRGAKLDTANFRDTDLKGAIMPDGSIHP
;
A
#
# COMPACT_ATOMS: atom_id res chain seq x y z
N MET A 1 12.51 27.27 13.20
CA MET A 1 11.15 26.91 13.65
C MET A 1 10.55 26.02 12.57
N THR A 2 9.98 24.88 12.93
CA THR A 2 9.22 24.03 12.00
C THR A 2 7.82 24.62 11.86
N ASN A 3 7.37 24.88 10.63
CA ASN A 3 5.99 25.28 10.37
C ASN A 3 5.11 24.03 10.52
N LEU A 4 4.55 23.83 11.72
CA LEU A 4 3.46 22.87 11.91
C LEU A 4 2.28 23.30 11.03
N PRO A 5 1.55 22.35 10.39
CA PRO A 5 0.39 22.69 9.59
C PRO A 5 -0.68 23.32 10.49
N GLU A 6 -1.10 24.53 10.14
CA GLU A 6 -1.73 25.47 11.08
C GLU A 6 -3.00 24.89 11.72
N PHE A 7 -3.91 24.35 10.88
CA PHE A 7 -5.06 23.54 11.30
C PHE A 7 -5.37 22.48 10.25
N PHE A 8 -5.79 21.28 10.68
CA PHE A 8 -6.26 20.23 9.77
C PHE A 8 -7.77 20.31 9.49
N ASN A 9 -8.52 20.74 10.51
CA ASN A 9 -9.92 21.16 10.48
C ASN A 9 -10.12 22.01 11.76
N GLN A 10 -11.17 22.84 11.87
CA GLN A 10 -11.41 23.69 13.05
C GLN A 10 -11.51 22.89 14.37
N ARG A 11 -11.79 21.59 14.28
CA ARG A 11 -11.84 20.62 15.39
C ARG A 11 -10.47 20.15 15.90
N TYR A 12 -9.41 20.14 15.09
CA TYR A 12 -8.16 19.45 15.44
C TYR A 12 -6.93 20.37 15.31
N GLN A 13 -6.40 20.76 16.46
CA GLN A 13 -5.22 21.62 16.59
C GLN A 13 -3.97 20.79 16.88
N VAL A 14 -2.95 20.89 16.03
CA VAL A 14 -1.66 20.21 16.22
C VAL A 14 -0.88 20.86 17.37
N GLN A 15 -0.29 20.04 18.24
CA GLN A 15 0.62 20.48 19.31
C GLN A 15 2.08 20.19 18.96
N GLN A 16 2.38 18.97 18.49
CA GLN A 16 3.73 18.56 18.10
C GLN A 16 3.69 17.38 17.12
N GLU A 17 4.77 17.20 16.38
CA GLU A 17 5.02 15.97 15.62
C GLU A 17 5.51 14.86 16.57
N LEU A 18 4.91 13.67 16.48
CA LEU A 18 5.34 12.44 17.15
C LEU A 18 6.21 11.56 16.26
N GLY A 19 6.15 11.73 14.94
CA GLY A 19 7.10 11.14 13.99
C GLY A 19 6.66 11.18 12.54
N CYS A 20 7.62 11.36 11.63
CA CYS A 20 7.44 11.40 10.18
C CYS A 20 8.08 10.18 9.48
N ASN A 21 7.40 9.65 8.46
CA ASN A 21 7.94 8.74 7.45
C ASN A 21 7.87 9.46 6.08
N PRO A 22 8.96 10.16 5.67
CA PRO A 22 8.98 10.94 4.42
C PRO A 22 8.70 10.09 3.17
N ASN A 23 9.19 8.85 3.15
CA ASN A 23 9.14 7.99 1.97
C ASN A 23 7.72 7.44 1.69
N GLY A 24 6.88 7.35 2.72
CA GLY A 24 5.46 6.98 2.62
C GLY A 24 4.49 8.12 2.91
N GLY A 25 4.97 9.37 2.90
CA GLY A 25 4.17 10.59 3.10
C GLY A 25 3.39 10.68 4.42
N ARG A 26 3.70 9.85 5.42
CA ARG A 26 2.92 9.75 6.66
C ARG A 26 3.56 10.54 7.78
N ILE A 27 2.82 11.49 8.36
CA ILE A 27 3.25 12.27 9.53
C ILE A 27 2.26 12.04 10.67
N THR A 28 2.78 11.73 11.85
CA THR A 28 2.00 11.46 13.05
C THR A 28 2.14 12.62 14.01
N TYR A 29 1.03 13.19 14.47
CA TYR A 29 0.98 14.35 15.34
C TYR A 29 0.28 14.03 16.65
N LEU A 30 0.71 14.68 17.73
CA LEU A 30 -0.13 14.90 18.90
C LEU A 30 -0.98 16.14 18.61
N SER A 31 -2.29 15.99 18.74
CA SER A 31 -3.27 17.06 18.52
C SER A 31 -4.21 17.15 19.72
N THR A 32 -4.88 18.29 19.87
CA THR A 32 -6.04 18.44 20.77
C THR A 32 -7.32 18.46 19.95
N ASP A 33 -8.31 17.67 20.35
CA ASP A 33 -9.69 17.85 19.90
C ASP A 33 -10.24 19.11 20.58
N THR A 34 -10.50 20.17 19.80
CA THR A 34 -10.91 21.48 20.32
C THR A 34 -12.34 21.46 20.89
N THR A 35 -13.14 20.43 20.61
CA THR A 35 -14.48 20.23 21.16
C THR A 35 -14.42 19.56 22.53
N THR A 36 -13.70 18.44 22.67
CA THR A 36 -13.63 17.67 23.92
C THR A 36 -12.50 18.12 24.85
N LYS A 37 -11.55 18.92 24.36
CA LYS A 37 -10.28 19.31 25.03
C LYS A 37 -9.37 18.13 25.40
N THR A 38 -9.55 16.97 24.77
CA THR A 38 -8.72 15.77 25.01
C THR A 38 -7.57 15.66 24.00
N PRO A 39 -6.39 15.14 24.40
CA PRO A 39 -5.33 14.80 23.46
C PRO A 39 -5.73 13.62 22.58
N VAL A 40 -5.35 13.67 21.30
CA VAL A 40 -5.57 12.64 20.28
C VAL A 40 -4.33 12.50 19.41
N VAL A 41 -4.14 11.35 18.76
CA VAL A 41 -3.11 11.20 17.72
C VAL A 41 -3.76 11.41 16.36
N THR A 42 -3.24 12.34 15.58
CA THR A 42 -3.61 12.54 14.17
C THR A 42 -2.52 11.97 13.27
N LYS A 43 -2.80 10.85 12.58
CA LYS A 43 -1.94 10.38 11.49
C LYS A 43 -2.40 11.03 10.19
N GLN A 44 -1.63 11.99 9.69
CA GLN A 44 -1.82 12.51 8.33
C GLN A 44 -1.06 11.63 7.34
N TYR A 45 -1.70 11.33 6.22
CA TYR A 45 -1.14 10.60 5.09
C TYR A 45 -1.21 11.52 3.86
N GLN A 46 -0.09 12.17 3.54
CA GLN A 46 0.07 13.08 2.40
C GLN A 46 0.61 12.32 1.18
N PHE A 47 0.21 12.71 -0.04
CA PHE A 47 0.87 12.32 -1.31
C PHE A 47 1.10 10.81 -1.57
N ALA A 48 0.42 9.94 -0.82
CA ALA A 48 0.68 8.51 -0.81
C ALA A 48 0.25 7.81 -2.10
N ASN A 49 0.93 6.70 -2.43
CA ASN A 49 0.58 5.90 -3.60
C ASN A 49 -0.55 4.89 -3.31
N TRP A 50 -0.91 4.11 -4.32
CA TRP A 50 -2.04 3.19 -4.26
C TRP A 50 -1.89 2.00 -3.33
N ALA A 51 -0.71 1.38 -3.32
CA ALA A 51 -0.43 0.30 -2.40
C ALA A 51 -0.37 0.81 -0.94
N GLU A 52 -0.24 2.12 -0.73
CA GLU A 52 -0.29 2.81 0.55
C GLU A 52 -1.74 3.19 0.95
N TYR A 53 -2.50 3.89 0.09
CA TYR A 53 -3.90 4.28 0.30
C TYR A 53 -4.81 3.08 0.64
N ASP A 54 -4.67 1.96 -0.08
CA ASP A 54 -5.38 0.72 0.22
C ASP A 54 -5.02 0.17 1.62
N SER A 55 -3.82 0.44 2.16
CA SER A 55 -3.47 0.07 3.55
C SER A 55 -4.18 0.97 4.56
N TYR A 56 -4.36 2.25 4.26
CA TYR A 56 -4.91 3.21 5.22
C TYR A 56 -6.42 3.05 5.38
N HIS A 57 -7.16 2.79 4.30
CA HIS A 57 -8.57 2.42 4.43
C HIS A 57 -8.75 1.11 5.20
N ARG A 58 -7.87 0.11 5.01
CA ARG A 58 -7.85 -1.09 5.86
C ARG A 58 -7.49 -0.79 7.31
N GLU A 59 -6.54 0.11 7.59
CA GLU A 59 -6.20 0.53 8.96
C GLU A 59 -7.41 1.17 9.65
N ILE A 60 -8.17 2.01 8.94
CA ILE A 60 -9.42 2.63 9.43
C ILE A 60 -10.50 1.57 9.67
N GLU A 61 -10.84 0.77 8.65
CA GLU A 61 -11.88 -0.28 8.72
C GLU A 61 -11.60 -1.29 9.84
N LEU A 62 -10.32 -1.63 10.05
CA LEU A 62 -9.86 -2.53 11.10
C LEU A 62 -9.95 -1.86 12.48
N LEU A 63 -9.41 -0.65 12.66
CA LEU A 63 -9.45 0.05 13.96
C LEU A 63 -10.88 0.44 14.39
N GLN A 64 -11.81 0.60 13.45
CA GLN A 64 -13.25 0.76 13.75
C GLN A 64 -13.89 -0.50 14.32
N GLN A 65 -13.35 -1.68 14.01
CA GLN A 65 -13.83 -2.98 14.50
C GLN A 65 -13.14 -3.41 15.81
N LEU A 66 -11.98 -2.83 16.15
CA LEU A 66 -11.25 -3.17 17.37
C LEU A 66 -11.73 -2.39 18.60
N ASN A 67 -11.85 -3.11 19.71
CA ASN A 67 -12.18 -2.54 21.02
C ASN A 67 -11.40 -3.29 22.11
N HIS A 68 -10.18 -2.84 22.40
CA HIS A 68 -9.29 -3.43 23.40
C HIS A 68 -8.48 -2.33 24.11
N SER A 69 -8.33 -2.41 25.43
CA SER A 69 -7.70 -1.35 26.24
C SER A 69 -6.26 -1.02 25.85
N SER A 70 -5.48 -2.05 25.50
CA SER A 70 -4.11 -1.96 24.99
C SER A 70 -4.00 -1.61 23.49
N ILE A 71 -5.08 -1.15 22.85
CA ILE A 71 -5.07 -0.66 21.46
C ILE A 71 -5.63 0.78 21.46
N PRO A 72 -5.06 1.73 20.69
CA PRO A 72 -5.69 3.02 20.45
C PRO A 72 -7.04 2.85 19.76
N ARG A 73 -8.12 3.33 20.39
CA ARG A 73 -9.43 3.35 19.72
C ARG A 73 -9.41 4.32 18.53
N TYR A 74 -10.06 3.92 17.43
CA TYR A 74 -10.49 4.87 16.40
C TYR A 74 -11.42 5.94 17.03
N LEU A 75 -11.25 7.20 16.64
CA LEU A 75 -12.08 8.32 17.11
C LEU A 75 -12.81 9.03 15.97
N ASP A 76 -12.07 9.45 14.93
CA ASP A 76 -12.57 10.23 13.80
C ASP A 76 -11.63 10.04 12.59
N SER A 77 -12.05 10.41 11.38
CA SER A 77 -11.14 10.51 10.24
C SER A 77 -11.72 11.37 9.11
N PHE A 78 -10.87 12.16 8.45
CA PHE A 78 -11.31 13.25 7.57
C PHE A 78 -10.27 13.62 6.48
N GLU A 79 -10.73 14.28 5.42
CA GLU A 79 -9.92 14.70 4.27
C GLU A 79 -9.20 16.05 4.51
N THR A 80 -8.06 16.27 3.87
CA THR A 80 -7.27 17.52 3.88
C THR A 80 -6.84 17.87 2.44
N GLU A 81 -6.45 19.12 2.18
CA GLU A 81 -6.09 19.59 0.82
C GLU A 81 -5.01 18.76 0.09
N ASN A 82 -4.19 18.02 0.83
CA ASN A 82 -3.02 17.29 0.32
C ASN A 82 -3.01 15.79 0.69
N GLY A 83 -4.10 15.27 1.27
CA GLY A 83 -4.15 13.90 1.80
C GLY A 83 -5.28 13.67 2.80
N PHE A 84 -5.09 12.71 3.72
CA PHE A 84 -6.13 12.28 4.66
C PHE A 84 -5.61 12.19 6.10
N CYS A 85 -6.48 12.36 7.09
CA CYS A 85 -6.17 12.26 8.52
C CYS A 85 -6.99 11.16 9.22
N LEU A 86 -6.31 10.18 9.82
CA LEU A 86 -6.89 9.28 10.83
C LEU A 86 -6.68 9.87 12.23
N VAL A 87 -7.74 9.92 13.04
CA VAL A 87 -7.69 10.32 14.45
C VAL A 87 -7.95 9.11 15.34
N GLN A 88 -7.00 8.85 16.24
CA GLN A 88 -7.08 7.77 17.23
C GLN A 88 -6.81 8.31 18.65
N GLU A 89 -7.20 7.53 19.64
CA GLU A 89 -6.94 7.77 21.06
C GLU A 89 -5.44 8.00 21.35
N TYR A 90 -5.10 9.06 22.08
CA TYR A 90 -3.73 9.24 22.58
C TYR A 90 -3.49 8.38 23.82
N LYS A 91 -2.55 7.45 23.73
CA LYS A 91 -1.98 6.76 24.90
C LYS A 91 -0.75 7.55 25.36
N ASN A 92 -0.77 8.02 26.60
CA ASN A 92 0.35 8.77 27.19
C ASN A 92 1.49 7.83 27.62
N ALA A 93 2.19 7.26 26.63
CA ALA A 93 3.29 6.33 26.84
C ALA A 93 4.33 6.49 25.71
N PRO A 94 5.64 6.49 26.01
CA PRO A 94 6.68 6.48 24.97
C PRO A 94 6.73 5.12 24.27
N SER A 95 7.26 5.09 23.04
CA SER A 95 7.65 3.83 22.38
C SER A 95 8.73 3.11 23.18
N LEU A 96 8.70 1.78 23.12
CA LEU A 96 9.61 0.86 23.78
C LEU A 96 11.02 1.01 23.21
N ASP A 97 11.95 1.55 24.00
CA ASP A 97 13.36 1.71 23.64
C ASP A 97 14.19 0.48 24.06
N PRO A 98 14.77 -0.30 23.12
CA PRO A 98 15.64 -1.44 23.43
C PRO A 98 16.97 -1.07 24.08
N THR A 99 17.33 0.21 24.14
CA THR A 99 18.57 0.69 24.77
C THR A 99 18.39 1.19 26.20
N GLN A 100 17.14 1.26 26.67
CA GLN A 100 16.82 1.44 28.09
C GLN A 100 17.03 0.11 28.84
N HIS A 101 17.46 0.17 30.11
CA HIS A 101 17.55 -1.04 30.92
C HIS A 101 16.17 -1.63 31.22
N TRP A 102 15.94 -2.88 30.80
CA TRP A 102 14.73 -3.65 31.08
C TRP A 102 15.09 -4.92 31.86
N THR A 103 14.40 -5.16 32.97
CA THR A 103 14.55 -6.41 33.74
C THR A 103 13.84 -7.57 33.05
N VAL A 104 14.27 -8.81 33.32
CA VAL A 104 13.62 -10.01 32.76
C VAL A 104 12.13 -10.07 33.13
N ALA A 105 11.75 -9.60 34.32
CA ALA A 105 10.35 -9.53 34.75
C ALA A 105 9.53 -8.51 33.94
N GLU A 106 10.09 -7.34 33.64
CA GLU A 106 9.45 -6.34 32.76
C GLU A 106 9.32 -6.87 31.32
N ILE A 107 10.37 -7.52 30.79
CA ILE A 107 10.36 -8.14 29.45
C ILE A 107 9.29 -9.23 29.36
N LYS A 108 9.12 -10.04 30.41
CA LYS A 108 8.03 -11.02 30.53
C LYS A 108 6.65 -10.35 30.60
N GLN A 109 6.47 -9.25 31.35
CA GLN A 109 5.22 -8.49 31.36
C GLN A 109 4.88 -7.94 29.97
N ILE A 110 5.85 -7.34 29.25
CA ILE A 110 5.67 -6.86 27.87
C ILE A 110 5.27 -8.02 26.95
N ALA A 111 5.95 -9.17 27.05
CA ALA A 111 5.61 -10.35 26.26
C ALA A 111 4.17 -10.83 26.54
N GLN A 112 3.76 -10.94 27.81
CA GLN A 112 2.41 -11.33 28.19
C GLN A 112 1.36 -10.35 27.63
N SER A 113 1.54 -9.04 27.80
CA SER A 113 0.55 -8.05 27.34
C SER A 113 0.42 -7.97 25.81
N VAL A 114 1.53 -8.09 25.06
CA VAL A 114 1.46 -8.14 23.58
C VAL A 114 0.83 -9.46 23.11
N LEU A 115 1.07 -10.58 23.80
CA LEU A 115 0.39 -11.84 23.52
C LEU A 115 -1.11 -11.79 23.81
N GLU A 116 -1.55 -11.08 24.86
CA GLU A 116 -2.98 -10.88 25.15
C GLU A 116 -3.68 -10.07 24.05
N VAL A 117 -3.03 -9.00 23.57
CA VAL A 117 -3.49 -8.29 22.35
C VAL A 117 -3.54 -9.22 21.14
N LEU A 118 -2.52 -10.07 20.93
CA LEU A 118 -2.51 -11.02 19.83
C LEU A 118 -3.59 -12.10 19.95
N VAL A 119 -3.92 -12.58 21.15
CA VAL A 119 -5.06 -13.48 21.37
C VAL A 119 -6.36 -12.82 20.90
N TYR A 120 -6.59 -11.57 21.33
CA TYR A 120 -7.76 -10.79 20.90
C TYR A 120 -7.83 -10.59 19.38
N LEU A 121 -6.72 -10.23 18.71
CA LEU A 121 -6.65 -10.09 17.25
C LEU A 121 -6.88 -11.43 16.52
N GLN A 122 -6.37 -12.52 17.08
CA GLN A 122 -6.50 -13.86 16.51
C GLN A 122 -7.89 -14.49 16.75
N GLN A 123 -8.71 -13.93 17.64
CA GLN A 123 -10.10 -14.31 17.86
C GLN A 123 -11.09 -13.61 16.91
N GLN A 124 -10.65 -12.57 16.18
CA GLN A 124 -11.50 -11.91 15.17
C GLN A 124 -11.85 -12.84 14.00
N VAL A 125 -12.94 -12.53 13.30
CA VAL A 125 -13.44 -13.34 12.17
C VAL A 125 -13.46 -12.50 10.89
N PRO A 126 -12.55 -12.74 9.93
CA PRO A 126 -11.43 -13.69 9.97
C PRO A 126 -10.24 -13.16 10.80
N PRO A 127 -9.33 -14.04 11.30
CA PRO A 127 -8.28 -13.64 12.24
C PRO A 127 -7.33 -12.57 11.71
N ILE A 128 -6.98 -11.60 12.56
CA ILE A 128 -6.07 -10.51 12.21
C ILE A 128 -4.62 -10.87 12.53
N ILE A 129 -3.72 -10.51 11.63
CA ILE A 129 -2.25 -10.59 11.77
C ILE A 129 -1.69 -9.17 11.66
N HIS A 130 -0.84 -8.73 12.60
CA HIS A 130 -0.34 -7.36 12.72
C HIS A 130 0.79 -7.02 11.73
N ARG A 131 1.70 -7.97 11.51
CA ARG A 131 2.74 -7.98 10.46
C ARG A 131 3.89 -6.98 10.59
N ASP A 132 3.81 -6.02 11.51
CA ASP A 132 4.91 -5.09 11.82
C ASP A 132 5.05 -4.88 13.34
N ILE A 133 5.28 -5.97 14.09
CA ILE A 133 5.57 -5.90 15.53
C ILE A 133 7.07 -5.68 15.73
N LYS A 134 7.39 -4.60 16.45
CA LYS A 134 8.74 -4.11 16.71
C LYS A 134 8.70 -3.12 17.90
N PRO A 135 9.84 -2.75 18.51
CA PRO A 135 9.87 -1.84 19.66
C PRO A 135 9.18 -0.49 19.41
N GLU A 136 9.35 0.11 18.22
CA GLU A 136 8.77 1.41 17.89
C GLU A 136 7.23 1.40 17.93
N ASN A 137 6.62 0.25 17.62
CA ASN A 137 5.18 0.03 17.52
C ASN A 137 4.56 -0.51 18.84
N ILE A 138 5.31 -0.53 19.94
CA ILE A 138 4.83 -0.88 21.27
C ILE A 138 5.07 0.32 22.19
N LEU A 139 4.04 0.84 22.84
CA LEU A 139 4.17 1.92 23.83
C LEU A 139 4.15 1.33 25.25
N VAL A 140 5.02 1.81 26.15
CA VAL A 140 5.15 1.28 27.52
C VAL A 140 5.22 2.40 28.56
N GLU A 141 4.30 2.39 29.51
CA GLU A 141 4.32 3.26 30.69
C GLU A 141 4.68 2.44 31.94
N ARG A 142 5.82 2.76 32.56
CA ARG A 142 6.25 2.14 33.83
C ARG A 142 5.50 2.78 35.00
N ASN A 143 4.45 2.12 35.50
CA ASN A 143 3.79 2.51 36.76
C ASN A 143 4.46 1.76 37.93
N VAL A 144 4.27 2.25 39.15
CA VAL A 144 4.93 1.71 40.38
C VAL A 144 4.60 0.23 40.65
N THR A 145 3.49 -0.30 40.12
CA THR A 145 2.99 -1.66 40.40
C THR A 145 2.93 -2.58 39.18
N GLN A 146 2.82 -2.06 37.95
CA GLN A 146 2.68 -2.84 36.72
C GLN A 146 3.03 -2.00 35.48
N LEU A 147 3.53 -2.62 34.42
CA LEU A 147 3.63 -1.96 33.12
C LEU A 147 2.26 -1.85 32.44
N LYS A 148 1.90 -0.66 31.94
CA LYS A 148 0.84 -0.53 30.93
C LYS A 148 1.48 -0.59 29.55
N VAL A 149 1.01 -1.50 28.70
CA VAL A 149 1.57 -1.80 27.39
C VAL A 149 0.48 -1.63 26.33
N TYR A 150 0.81 -0.96 25.22
CA TYR A 150 -0.10 -0.70 24.11
C TYR A 150 0.56 -1.12 22.80
N LEU A 151 -0.17 -1.83 21.93
CA LEU A 151 0.25 -2.13 20.55
C LEU A 151 -0.32 -1.06 19.61
N VAL A 152 0.51 -0.52 18.72
CA VAL A 152 0.14 0.57 17.80
C VAL A 152 0.62 0.31 16.37
N ASP A 153 0.11 1.11 15.45
CA ASP A 153 0.45 1.14 14.02
C ASP A 153 0.01 -0.07 13.18
N PHE A 154 -1.31 -0.23 13.06
CA PHE A 154 -1.98 -1.31 12.33
C PHE A 154 -1.94 -1.16 10.79
N GLY A 155 -1.21 -0.19 10.24
CA GLY A 155 -1.13 0.10 8.80
C GLY A 155 -0.62 -1.05 7.90
N PHE A 156 -0.05 -2.10 8.50
CA PHE A 156 0.36 -3.33 7.79
C PHE A 156 -0.53 -4.54 8.06
N ALA A 157 -1.49 -4.44 8.98
CA ALA A 157 -2.31 -5.55 9.44
C ALA A 157 -3.24 -6.09 8.34
N ARG A 158 -3.65 -7.36 8.46
CA ARG A 158 -4.53 -8.03 7.49
C ARG A 158 -5.41 -9.07 8.18
N SER A 159 -6.68 -9.11 7.80
CA SER A 159 -7.66 -10.12 8.24
C SER A 159 -7.66 -11.32 7.28
N GLY A 160 -7.51 -12.52 7.83
CA GLY A 160 -7.69 -13.81 7.16
C GLY A 160 -6.53 -14.34 6.31
N TYR A 161 -6.54 -15.65 6.09
CA TYR A 161 -5.55 -16.42 5.32
C TYR A 161 -5.80 -16.38 3.80
N GLY A 162 -6.32 -15.26 3.30
CA GLY A 162 -6.64 -15.10 1.88
C GLY A 162 -5.39 -15.02 1.01
N ASN A 163 -5.47 -15.61 -0.19
CA ASN A 163 -4.39 -15.68 -1.18
C ASN A 163 -3.54 -14.40 -1.27
N VAL A 164 -2.25 -14.60 -1.57
CA VAL A 164 -1.30 -13.52 -1.85
C VAL A 164 -1.65 -12.89 -3.20
N ALA A 165 -2.51 -11.87 -3.16
CA ALA A 165 -2.53 -10.86 -4.21
C ALA A 165 -1.12 -10.28 -4.30
N ILE A 166 -0.48 -10.41 -5.47
CA ILE A 166 0.96 -10.19 -5.64
C ILE A 166 1.30 -8.70 -5.58
N SER A 167 1.34 -8.17 -4.35
CA SER A 167 2.07 -6.95 -4.00
C SER A 167 3.55 -7.23 -4.21
N SER A 168 4.16 -6.60 -5.21
CA SER A 168 5.60 -6.68 -5.46
C SER A 168 6.45 -6.07 -4.34
N ALA A 169 5.85 -5.27 -3.46
CA ALA A 169 6.47 -4.81 -2.23
C ALA A 169 6.24 -5.79 -1.08
N VAL A 170 7.35 -6.31 -0.51
CA VAL A 170 7.38 -6.92 0.82
C VAL A 170 7.02 -5.83 1.85
N LYS A 171 6.06 -6.10 2.74
CA LYS A 171 5.56 -5.14 3.74
C LYS A 171 5.91 -5.58 5.16
N GLY A 172 6.44 -4.66 5.97
CA GLY A 172 6.92 -4.85 7.34
C GLY A 172 8.39 -4.43 7.50
N THR A 173 8.89 -4.38 8.73
CA THR A 173 10.25 -3.90 9.05
C THR A 173 11.30 -5.02 8.90
N LEU A 174 12.32 -4.79 8.07
CA LEU A 174 13.38 -5.78 7.80
C LEU A 174 14.08 -6.21 9.09
N GLY A 175 14.32 -7.51 9.24
CA GLY A 175 14.86 -8.12 10.46
C GLY A 175 13.80 -8.54 11.49
N PHE A 176 12.63 -7.90 11.53
CA PHE A 176 11.49 -8.30 12.37
C PHE A 176 10.48 -9.19 11.64
N MET A 177 10.43 -9.11 10.31
CA MET A 177 9.53 -9.93 9.49
C MET A 177 9.86 -11.43 9.58
N PRO A 178 8.85 -12.31 9.75
CA PRO A 178 9.07 -13.75 9.70
C PRO A 178 9.44 -14.23 8.28
N PRO A 179 10.13 -15.38 8.14
CA PRO A 179 10.52 -15.91 6.84
C PRO A 179 9.36 -16.10 5.85
N GLU A 180 8.18 -16.51 6.29
CA GLU A 180 7.01 -16.58 5.40
C GLU A 180 6.58 -15.22 4.83
N GLN A 181 6.77 -14.12 5.57
CA GLN A 181 6.46 -12.77 5.10
C GLN A 181 7.52 -12.25 4.14
N LEU A 182 8.80 -12.54 4.40
CA LEU A 182 9.93 -12.22 3.51
C LEU A 182 9.83 -12.96 2.17
N PHE A 183 9.50 -14.25 2.20
CA PHE A 183 9.35 -15.10 1.01
C PHE A 183 7.93 -15.10 0.41
N ASN A 184 7.07 -14.15 0.82
CA ASN A 184 5.72 -13.94 0.29
C ASN A 184 4.83 -15.21 0.27
N ARG A 185 4.96 -16.04 1.31
CA ARG A 185 4.19 -17.26 1.56
C ARG A 185 2.95 -16.94 2.40
N GLU A 186 2.10 -17.96 2.62
CA GLU A 186 0.91 -17.84 3.47
C GLU A 186 1.29 -17.48 4.93
N LEU A 187 0.63 -16.44 5.47
CA LEU A 187 0.80 -15.98 6.84
C LEU A 187 -0.13 -16.74 7.79
N THR A 188 0.26 -16.86 9.05
CA THR A 188 -0.42 -17.69 10.05
C THR A 188 -0.55 -16.97 11.40
N LYS A 189 -1.33 -17.53 12.32
CA LYS A 189 -1.35 -17.10 13.74
C LYS A 189 0.01 -17.22 14.45
N ALA A 190 0.97 -17.93 13.85
CA ALA A 190 2.35 -18.04 14.32
C ALA A 190 3.29 -16.97 13.71
N SER A 191 2.84 -16.15 12.77
CA SER A 191 3.69 -15.17 12.06
C SER A 191 4.10 -13.99 12.96
N ASP A 192 3.14 -13.35 13.63
CA ASP A 192 3.40 -12.26 14.59
C ASP A 192 4.26 -12.72 15.79
N LEU A 193 4.23 -14.00 16.14
CA LEU A 193 5.01 -14.56 17.25
C LEU A 193 6.52 -14.48 17.01
N TYR A 194 6.96 -14.62 15.76
CA TYR A 194 8.36 -14.42 15.39
C TYR A 194 8.77 -12.98 15.62
N SER A 195 7.99 -12.01 15.14
CA SER A 195 8.26 -10.57 15.28
C SER A 195 8.26 -10.11 16.75
N LEU A 196 7.37 -10.66 17.58
CA LEU A 196 7.44 -10.48 19.04
C LEU A 196 8.70 -11.15 19.62
N GLY A 197 9.06 -12.36 19.19
CA GLY A 197 10.31 -13.02 19.58
C GLY A 197 11.54 -12.16 19.30
N VAL A 198 11.64 -11.58 18.09
CA VAL A 198 12.71 -10.67 17.67
C VAL A 198 12.76 -9.46 18.60
N THR A 199 11.59 -8.85 18.87
CA THR A 199 11.43 -7.69 19.76
C THR A 199 11.95 -8.00 21.17
N LEU A 200 11.64 -9.17 21.73
CA LEU A 200 12.12 -9.57 23.06
C LEU A 200 13.63 -9.84 23.08
N ILE A 201 14.22 -10.35 21.99
CA ILE A 201 15.69 -10.44 21.87
C ILE A 201 16.32 -9.05 21.89
N CYS A 202 15.78 -8.07 21.15
CA CYS A 202 16.29 -6.69 21.17
C CYS A 202 16.38 -6.12 22.60
N LEU A 203 15.39 -6.36 23.46
CA LEU A 203 15.42 -5.95 24.87
C LEU A 203 16.47 -6.73 25.67
N LEU A 204 16.53 -8.06 25.50
CA LEU A 204 17.42 -8.94 26.26
C LEU A 204 18.91 -8.78 25.90
N THR A 205 19.23 -8.31 24.70
CA THR A 205 20.60 -8.04 24.22
C THR A 205 20.90 -6.54 24.06
N ASN A 206 20.05 -5.66 24.61
CA ASN A 206 20.17 -4.18 24.55
C ASN A 206 20.49 -3.66 23.12
N THR A 207 19.87 -4.29 22.11
CA THR A 207 20.22 -4.14 20.69
C THR A 207 19.19 -3.28 19.97
N LYS A 208 19.66 -2.21 19.30
CA LYS A 208 18.81 -1.31 18.52
C LYS A 208 18.12 -2.04 17.37
N SER A 209 16.88 -1.67 17.06
CA SER A 209 16.08 -2.24 15.97
C SER A 209 16.78 -2.15 14.61
N SER A 210 17.58 -1.10 14.37
CA SER A 210 18.39 -0.93 13.16
C SER A 210 19.59 -1.87 13.05
N GLU A 211 19.94 -2.58 14.13
CA GLU A 211 21.11 -3.46 14.20
C GLU A 211 20.75 -4.95 14.27
N ILE A 212 19.46 -5.30 14.38
CA ILE A 212 18.99 -6.68 14.53
C ILE A 212 19.44 -7.61 13.41
N GLY A 213 19.61 -7.09 12.19
CA GLY A 213 20.14 -7.84 11.04
C GLY A 213 21.55 -8.40 11.25
N LYS A 214 22.32 -7.90 12.22
CA LYS A 214 23.62 -8.46 12.62
C LYS A 214 23.51 -9.77 13.40
N LEU A 215 22.31 -10.11 13.92
CA LEU A 215 22.06 -11.30 14.72
C LEU A 215 21.37 -12.43 13.94
N VAL A 216 20.93 -12.16 12.71
CA VAL A 216 20.24 -13.08 11.81
C VAL A 216 21.25 -13.69 10.84
N ASP A 217 21.26 -15.02 10.69
CA ASP A 217 22.07 -15.70 9.67
C ASP A 217 21.34 -15.88 8.33
N ASP A 218 22.05 -16.36 7.30
CA ASP A 218 21.51 -16.61 5.95
C ASP A 218 20.35 -17.65 5.93
N SER A 219 20.16 -18.39 7.02
CA SER A 219 19.04 -19.32 7.23
C SER A 219 17.89 -18.71 8.04
N TYR A 220 17.91 -17.39 8.26
CA TYR A 220 16.94 -16.61 9.01
C TYR A 220 16.79 -17.04 10.48
N ARG A 221 17.84 -17.65 11.04
CA ARG A 221 17.92 -17.99 12.47
C ARG A 221 18.62 -16.87 13.22
N ILE A 222 18.11 -16.58 14.42
CA ILE A 222 18.68 -15.54 15.28
C ILE A 222 19.66 -16.20 16.26
N ASN A 223 20.94 -15.87 16.18
CA ASN A 223 21.99 -16.53 16.97
C ASN A 223 22.18 -15.90 18.37
N PHE A 224 21.06 -15.64 19.06
CA PHE A 224 21.02 -14.86 20.30
C PHE A 224 21.58 -15.56 21.55
N LYS A 225 21.64 -16.91 21.58
CA LYS A 225 21.95 -17.69 22.79
C LYS A 225 23.27 -17.33 23.50
N LYS A 226 24.28 -16.86 22.77
CA LYS A 226 25.58 -16.44 23.33
C LYS A 226 25.60 -15.00 23.87
N LEU A 227 24.56 -14.22 23.58
CA LEU A 227 24.42 -12.81 23.92
C LEU A 227 23.44 -12.56 25.08
N LEU A 228 22.64 -13.57 25.44
CA LEU A 228 21.72 -13.49 26.57
C LEU A 228 22.47 -13.45 27.92
N PRO A 229 21.91 -12.77 28.93
CA PRO A 229 22.29 -13.00 30.33
C PRO A 229 21.91 -14.43 30.78
N LYS A 230 22.28 -14.81 32.01
CA LYS A 230 21.91 -16.10 32.61
C LYS A 230 20.40 -16.18 32.91
N LEU A 231 19.60 -16.50 31.90
CA LEU A 231 18.16 -16.72 31.98
C LEU A 231 17.81 -18.16 32.39
N GLU A 232 16.55 -18.40 32.81
CA GLU A 232 16.06 -19.75 33.05
C GLU A 232 15.94 -20.52 31.72
N PRO A 233 16.43 -21.78 31.63
CA PRO A 233 16.35 -22.56 30.39
C PRO A 233 14.94 -22.74 29.81
N ALA A 234 13.88 -22.73 30.63
CA ALA A 234 12.52 -22.84 30.10
C ALA A 234 12.09 -21.58 29.33
N PHE A 235 12.47 -20.39 29.80
CA PHE A 235 12.24 -19.13 29.08
C PHE A 235 13.09 -19.02 27.80
N VAL A 236 14.35 -19.49 27.83
CA VAL A 236 15.19 -19.58 26.61
C VAL A 236 14.57 -20.51 25.56
N ASN A 237 14.13 -21.70 25.98
CA ASN A 237 13.46 -22.65 25.09
C ASN A 237 12.12 -22.11 24.55
N TRP A 238 11.41 -21.26 25.32
CA TRP A 238 10.21 -20.58 24.88
C TRP A 238 10.52 -19.51 23.81
N LEU A 239 11.58 -18.71 23.99
CA LEU A 239 12.05 -17.75 22.98
C LEU A 239 12.49 -18.44 21.68
N GLU A 240 13.21 -19.56 21.75
CA GLU A 240 13.52 -20.37 20.55
C GLU A 240 12.26 -20.86 19.84
N LYS A 241 11.26 -21.32 20.61
CA LYS A 241 9.97 -21.78 20.07
C LYS A 241 9.13 -20.67 19.44
N MET A 242 9.32 -19.41 19.83
CA MET A 242 8.77 -18.24 19.14
C MET A 242 9.52 -17.93 17.83
N LEU A 243 10.82 -18.21 17.78
CA LEU A 243 11.75 -17.80 16.72
C LEU A 243 12.08 -18.88 15.66
N GLU A 244 11.50 -20.07 15.76
CA GLU A 244 11.63 -21.13 14.75
C GLU A 244 11.33 -20.60 13.33
N PRO A 245 12.28 -20.67 12.36
CA PRO A 245 12.07 -20.09 11.02
C PRO A 245 10.85 -20.68 10.30
N ASN A 246 10.56 -21.96 10.50
CA ASN A 246 9.36 -22.62 9.99
C ASN A 246 8.16 -22.37 10.93
N SER A 247 7.12 -21.69 10.45
CA SER A 247 5.90 -21.43 11.23
C SER A 247 5.23 -22.71 11.77
N LYS A 248 5.37 -23.86 11.08
CA LYS A 248 4.89 -25.16 11.57
C LYS A 248 5.63 -25.70 12.81
N HIS A 249 6.81 -25.15 13.11
CA HIS A 249 7.60 -25.52 14.28
C HIS A 249 7.43 -24.55 15.46
N ARG A 250 6.81 -23.37 15.26
CA ARG A 250 6.52 -22.41 16.34
C ARG A 250 5.39 -22.89 17.25
N PHE A 251 4.98 -22.06 18.22
CA PHE A 251 3.63 -22.18 18.79
C PHE A 251 2.57 -21.88 17.70
N PRO A 252 1.43 -22.60 17.67
CA PRO A 252 0.46 -22.46 16.59
C PRO A 252 -0.34 -21.15 16.62
N ASN A 253 -0.41 -20.49 17.78
CA ASN A 253 -1.13 -19.24 18.02
C ASN A 253 -0.60 -18.53 19.27
N ALA A 254 -1.05 -17.29 19.52
CA ALA A 254 -0.64 -16.51 20.68
C ALA A 254 -1.14 -17.07 22.03
N GLU A 255 -2.27 -17.77 22.03
CA GLU A 255 -2.88 -18.32 23.25
C GLU A 255 -2.02 -19.41 23.88
N ILE A 256 -1.56 -20.38 23.07
CA ILE A 256 -0.66 -21.45 23.52
C ILE A 256 0.71 -20.86 23.94
N ALA A 257 1.20 -19.83 23.24
CA ALA A 257 2.44 -19.14 23.63
C ALA A 257 2.30 -18.44 24.99
N LEU A 258 1.18 -17.74 25.23
CA LEU A 258 0.86 -17.04 26.48
C LEU A 258 0.67 -18.00 27.66
N GLN A 259 -0.12 -19.07 27.47
CA GLN A 259 -0.29 -20.12 28.47
C GLN A 259 1.05 -20.73 28.86
N ARG A 260 1.92 -21.00 27.87
CA ARG A 260 3.26 -21.54 28.15
C ARG A 260 4.16 -20.55 28.89
N LEU A 261 4.11 -19.26 28.56
CA LEU A 261 4.87 -18.23 29.27
C LEU A 261 4.43 -18.11 30.74
N LYS A 262 3.12 -18.00 31.00
CA LYS A 262 2.58 -17.93 32.37
C LYS A 262 2.96 -19.17 33.20
N SER A 263 2.93 -20.37 32.60
CA SER A 263 3.38 -21.61 33.27
C SER A 263 4.88 -21.66 33.62
N ILE A 264 5.73 -20.81 33.02
CA ILE A 264 7.14 -20.66 33.38
C ILE A 264 7.25 -19.74 34.59
N ASP A 265 6.54 -18.61 34.56
CA ASP A 265 6.54 -17.60 35.61
C ASP A 265 5.94 -18.14 36.93
N ASP A 266 4.86 -18.92 36.85
CA ASP A 266 4.33 -19.69 37.98
C ASP A 266 5.35 -20.71 38.51
N GLY A 267 6.14 -21.32 37.64
CA GLY A 267 7.22 -22.24 38.00
C GLY A 267 8.37 -21.56 38.75
N GLU A 268 8.78 -20.37 38.32
CA GLU A 268 9.78 -19.53 39.02
C GLU A 268 9.24 -19.06 40.39
N ASN A 269 7.98 -18.59 40.43
CA ASN A 269 7.28 -18.16 41.64
C ASN A 269 7.04 -19.30 42.63
N MET A 270 6.85 -20.54 42.16
CA MET A 270 6.81 -21.72 43.02
C MET A 270 8.21 -22.08 43.53
N ARG A 271 9.22 -22.22 42.66
CA ARG A 271 10.58 -22.63 43.09
C ARG A 271 11.19 -21.69 44.12
N THR A 272 11.01 -20.38 43.97
CA THR A 272 11.44 -19.37 44.95
C THR A 272 10.78 -19.55 46.32
N LYS A 273 9.50 -19.97 46.36
CA LYS A 273 8.80 -20.37 47.60
C LYS A 273 9.24 -21.75 48.11
N THR A 274 9.48 -22.74 47.24
CA THR A 274 9.88 -24.10 47.67
C THR A 274 11.28 -24.16 48.27
N MET A 275 12.15 -23.19 48.00
CA MET A 275 13.46 -23.09 48.67
C MET A 275 13.38 -22.82 50.20
N GLN A 276 12.19 -22.60 50.77
CA GLN A 276 11.99 -22.48 52.22
C GLN A 276 11.51 -23.75 52.94
N PHE A 277 11.12 -24.85 52.25
CA PHE A 277 10.62 -26.07 52.91
C PHE A 277 11.30 -27.37 52.45
N GLY A 278 11.47 -28.29 53.41
CA GLY A 278 12.48 -29.35 53.35
C GLY A 278 12.12 -30.68 52.65
N ARG A 279 13.18 -31.45 52.33
CA ARG A 279 13.17 -32.80 51.72
C ARG A 279 12.28 -33.83 52.44
N LYS A 280 11.67 -34.77 51.68
CA LYS A 280 11.35 -36.15 52.12
C LYS A 280 11.25 -37.16 50.95
N LYS A 281 10.99 -38.45 51.24
CA LYS A 281 11.10 -39.67 50.39
C LYS A 281 9.86 -40.59 50.58
N THR A 282 9.44 -41.57 49.76
CA THR A 282 9.59 -42.00 48.32
C THR A 282 8.36 -42.94 48.03
N THR A 283 8.23 -44.03 47.25
CA THR A 283 9.10 -44.92 46.41
C THR A 283 8.27 -45.88 45.51
N LYS A 284 8.51 -45.94 44.19
CA LYS A 284 8.12 -47.05 43.23
C LYS A 284 6.57 -47.33 43.09
N ILE A 285 6.00 -48.24 42.26
CA ILE A 285 6.49 -49.31 41.33
C ILE A 285 5.43 -49.72 40.23
N PHE A 286 5.88 -50.37 39.12
CA PHE A 286 5.14 -51.22 38.11
C PHE A 286 3.85 -50.73 37.38
N ALA A 287 3.30 -51.38 36.32
CA ALA A 287 3.85 -51.93 35.04
C ALA A 287 2.71 -52.46 34.10
N GLY A 288 2.97 -52.61 32.78
CA GLY A 288 2.08 -53.27 31.77
C GLY A 288 2.61 -53.13 30.32
N VAL A 289 2.48 -54.15 29.44
CA VAL A 289 3.27 -54.27 28.17
C VAL A 289 2.53 -54.99 27.01
N ALA A 290 2.94 -54.70 25.75
CA ALA A 290 2.68 -55.37 24.45
C ALA A 290 1.29 -55.17 23.79
N THR A 291 1.09 -55.34 22.46
CA THR A 291 1.99 -55.65 21.30
C THR A 291 2.23 -54.39 20.42
N ILE A 292 3.02 -54.29 19.33
CA ILE A 292 3.79 -55.16 18.40
C ILE A 292 3.05 -55.78 17.18
N SER A 293 3.13 -55.12 16.00
CA SER A 293 3.52 -55.71 14.69
C SER A 293 3.55 -54.69 13.53
N LEU A 294 4.28 -54.99 12.44
CA LEU A 294 4.59 -54.08 11.31
C LEU A 294 4.07 -54.56 9.94
N CYS A 295 3.85 -53.60 9.03
CA CYS A 295 4.00 -53.63 7.55
C CYS A 295 3.51 -54.83 6.70
N LEU A 296 2.76 -54.53 5.62
CA LEU A 296 3.32 -54.57 4.24
C LEU A 296 2.41 -53.90 3.17
N ILE A 297 2.85 -53.91 1.91
CA ILE A 297 2.63 -52.89 0.87
C ILE A 297 1.72 -53.36 -0.29
N ALA A 298 0.71 -52.52 -0.61
CA ALA A 298 0.08 -52.23 -1.92
C ALA A 298 -0.68 -53.31 -2.76
N PHE A 299 -1.51 -52.75 -3.66
CA PHE A 299 -2.34 -53.36 -4.72
C PHE A 299 -3.52 -54.25 -4.27
N SER A 300 -4.65 -54.31 -4.99
CA SER A 300 -4.99 -53.73 -6.30
C SER A 300 -6.37 -53.05 -6.35
N SER A 301 -6.65 -52.40 -7.49
CA SER A 301 -7.85 -51.59 -7.77
C SER A 301 -9.06 -52.39 -8.27
N THR A 302 -10.28 -52.07 -7.82
CA THR A 302 -11.53 -52.06 -8.64
C THR A 302 -12.79 -51.44 -7.99
N MET A 303 -12.80 -51.03 -6.71
CA MET A 303 -14.01 -50.58 -6.00
C MET A 303 -14.18 -49.05 -5.80
N ALA A 304 -13.78 -48.23 -6.78
CA ALA A 304 -13.82 -46.76 -6.70
C ALA A 304 -14.73 -46.07 -7.73
N ALA A 305 -15.60 -46.83 -8.43
CA ALA A 305 -16.37 -46.35 -9.59
C ALA A 305 -17.90 -46.23 -9.37
N LEU A 306 -18.42 -46.53 -8.17
CA LEU A 306 -19.87 -46.57 -7.90
C LEU A 306 -20.37 -45.59 -6.82
N THR A 307 -19.50 -44.96 -6.04
CA THR A 307 -19.87 -43.91 -5.07
C THR A 307 -19.83 -42.50 -5.69
N THR A 308 -18.83 -42.24 -6.52
CA THR A 308 -18.52 -40.93 -7.12
C THR A 308 -19.58 -40.39 -8.08
N TRP A 309 -20.54 -41.20 -8.52
CA TRP A 309 -21.62 -40.75 -9.41
C TRP A 309 -22.81 -40.13 -8.68
N GLY A 310 -23.10 -40.59 -7.45
CA GLY A 310 -24.21 -40.06 -6.64
C GLY A 310 -23.90 -38.68 -6.04
N GLU A 311 -22.72 -38.54 -5.44
CA GLU A 311 -22.29 -37.33 -4.74
C GLU A 311 -22.14 -36.13 -5.67
N ASN A 312 -21.53 -36.34 -6.85
CA ASN A 312 -21.39 -35.30 -7.87
C ASN A 312 -22.74 -34.80 -8.40
N LYS A 313 -23.75 -35.67 -8.54
CA LYS A 313 -25.08 -35.25 -8.99
C LYS A 313 -25.77 -34.34 -7.97
N TRP A 314 -25.73 -34.70 -6.68
CA TRP A 314 -26.28 -33.86 -5.61
C TRP A 314 -25.53 -32.54 -5.46
N LEU A 315 -24.19 -32.57 -5.54
CA LEU A 315 -23.36 -31.37 -5.47
C LEU A 315 -23.66 -30.41 -6.63
N ASN A 316 -23.75 -30.91 -7.87
CA ASN A 316 -24.10 -30.11 -9.04
C ASN A 316 -25.50 -29.50 -8.92
N SER A 317 -26.53 -30.29 -8.56
CA SER A 317 -27.88 -29.74 -8.36
C SER A 317 -27.95 -28.70 -7.24
N ARG A 318 -27.11 -28.81 -6.20
CA ARG A 318 -27.00 -27.79 -5.15
C ARG A 318 -26.29 -26.52 -5.63
N ILE A 319 -25.27 -26.66 -6.47
CA ILE A 319 -24.59 -25.54 -7.14
C ILE A 319 -25.56 -24.82 -8.09
N GLU A 320 -26.32 -25.56 -8.91
CA GLU A 320 -27.36 -25.02 -9.80
C GLU A 320 -28.43 -24.23 -9.03
N LEU A 321 -28.88 -24.74 -7.87
CA LEU A 321 -29.84 -24.04 -7.01
C LEU A 321 -29.29 -22.73 -6.43
N GLU A 322 -28.04 -22.69 -5.97
CA GLU A 322 -27.44 -21.45 -5.45
C GLU A 322 -27.07 -20.46 -6.58
N ILE A 323 -26.69 -20.94 -7.77
CA ILE A 323 -26.55 -20.10 -8.97
C ILE A 323 -27.89 -19.48 -9.34
N SER A 324 -28.98 -20.27 -9.36
CA SER A 324 -30.33 -19.80 -9.65
C SER A 324 -30.80 -18.74 -8.65
N ARG A 325 -30.59 -18.96 -7.34
CA ARG A 325 -30.87 -17.98 -6.27
C ARG A 325 -30.04 -16.69 -6.43
N SER A 326 -28.76 -16.82 -6.74
CA SER A 326 -27.86 -15.68 -6.97
C SER A 326 -28.32 -14.85 -8.17
N ASN A 327 -28.67 -15.50 -9.28
CA ASN A 327 -29.18 -14.84 -10.49
C ASN A 327 -30.53 -14.14 -10.24
N ALA A 328 -31.47 -14.78 -9.53
CA ALA A 328 -32.74 -14.16 -9.14
C ALA A 328 -32.54 -12.93 -8.23
N ARG A 329 -31.59 -12.99 -7.28
CA ARG A 329 -31.23 -11.85 -6.42
C ARG A 329 -30.63 -10.70 -7.24
N LYS A 330 -29.74 -10.99 -8.21
CA LYS A 330 -29.19 -9.99 -9.13
C LYS A 330 -30.25 -9.34 -10.02
N GLN A 331 -31.16 -10.13 -10.58
CA GLN A 331 -32.30 -9.62 -11.37
C GLN A 331 -33.19 -8.70 -10.53
N HIS A 332 -33.47 -9.05 -9.27
CA HIS A 332 -34.20 -8.18 -8.36
C HIS A 332 -33.45 -6.87 -8.05
N LEU A 333 -32.15 -6.93 -7.73
CA LEU A 333 -31.32 -5.74 -7.49
C LEU A 333 -31.23 -4.85 -8.74
N GLN A 334 -31.14 -5.45 -9.94
CA GLN A 334 -31.17 -4.73 -11.21
C GLN A 334 -32.50 -4.01 -11.44
N GLN A 335 -33.64 -4.65 -11.11
CA GLN A 335 -34.95 -3.99 -11.16
C GLN A 335 -35.05 -2.84 -10.14
N VAL A 336 -34.56 -3.03 -8.91
CA VAL A 336 -34.52 -1.95 -7.90
C VAL A 336 -33.67 -0.76 -8.37
N LEU A 337 -32.49 -1.02 -8.94
CA LEU A 337 -31.63 0.03 -9.51
C LEU A 337 -32.35 0.79 -10.64
N LEU A 338 -32.95 0.08 -11.60
CA LEU A 338 -33.61 0.68 -12.76
C LEU A 338 -34.91 1.43 -12.39
N GLN A 339 -35.59 1.06 -11.30
CA GLN A 339 -36.84 1.70 -10.86
C GLN A 339 -36.62 2.87 -9.89
N THR A 340 -35.57 2.83 -9.07
CA THR A 340 -35.35 3.80 -7.97
C THR A 340 -34.11 4.66 -8.13
N GLY A 341 -33.17 4.25 -8.97
CA GLY A 341 -31.82 4.81 -9.04
C GLY A 341 -30.95 4.58 -7.80
N GLN A 342 -31.39 3.78 -6.82
CA GLN A 342 -30.68 3.55 -5.55
C GLN A 342 -30.26 2.08 -5.41
N CYS A 343 -28.95 1.82 -5.44
CA CYS A 343 -28.37 0.50 -5.18
C CYS A 343 -27.00 0.60 -4.49
N PRO A 344 -26.83 1.41 -3.42
CA PRO A 344 -25.57 1.46 -2.68
C PRO A 344 -25.25 0.10 -2.05
N ARG A 345 -23.97 -0.29 -2.06
CA ARG A 345 -23.46 -1.57 -1.50
C ARG A 345 -24.06 -2.85 -2.11
N CYS A 346 -24.73 -2.76 -3.26
CA CYS A 346 -25.38 -3.92 -3.87
C CYS A 346 -24.42 -4.76 -4.73
N GLU A 347 -24.74 -6.05 -4.90
CA GLU A 347 -23.92 -7.02 -5.64
C GLU A 347 -24.51 -7.26 -7.05
N LEU A 348 -23.96 -6.56 -8.04
CA LEU A 348 -24.33 -6.62 -9.46
C LEU A 348 -23.16 -7.13 -10.34
N ASN A 349 -22.24 -7.92 -9.79
CA ASN A 349 -21.14 -8.51 -10.55
C ASN A 349 -21.65 -9.35 -11.74
N ASN A 350 -21.08 -9.12 -12.93
CA ASN A 350 -21.44 -9.77 -14.20
C ASN A 350 -22.91 -9.62 -14.64
N VAL A 351 -23.62 -8.54 -14.26
CA VAL A 351 -24.93 -8.22 -14.87
C VAL A 351 -24.76 -7.50 -16.21
N ASN A 352 -25.78 -7.55 -17.06
CA ASN A 352 -25.87 -6.72 -18.27
C ASN A 352 -26.84 -5.55 -18.02
N LEU A 353 -26.30 -4.35 -18.14
CA LEU A 353 -26.92 -3.02 -18.02
C LEU A 353 -26.56 -2.13 -19.24
N ALA A 354 -26.15 -2.75 -20.36
CA ALA A 354 -25.80 -2.11 -21.61
C ALA A 354 -26.91 -1.18 -22.11
N TYR A 355 -26.53 -0.01 -22.65
CA TYR A 355 -27.45 1.05 -23.12
C TYR A 355 -28.45 1.57 -22.04
N GLY A 356 -28.28 1.18 -20.77
CA GLY A 356 -29.17 1.58 -19.69
C GLY A 356 -29.09 3.07 -19.36
N ASN A 357 -30.24 3.71 -19.13
CA ASN A 357 -30.26 5.05 -18.56
C ASN A 357 -30.15 4.97 -17.03
N LEU A 358 -28.96 5.29 -16.53
CA LEU A 358 -28.53 5.24 -15.14
C LEU A 358 -28.04 6.63 -14.69
N LYS A 359 -28.66 7.70 -15.20
CA LYS A 359 -28.36 9.07 -14.79
C LYS A 359 -28.74 9.30 -13.32
N ASN A 360 -27.91 10.02 -12.56
CA ASN A 360 -28.05 10.29 -11.13
C ASN A 360 -28.12 9.03 -10.22
N VAL A 361 -27.67 7.85 -10.66
CA VAL A 361 -27.77 6.65 -9.81
C VAL A 361 -26.78 6.67 -8.65
N ASN A 362 -27.21 6.10 -7.53
CA ASN A 362 -26.38 5.83 -6.36
C ASN A 362 -25.94 4.36 -6.35
N LEU A 363 -24.69 4.14 -6.75
CA LEU A 363 -23.95 2.88 -6.76
C LEU A 363 -22.72 2.93 -5.83
N LYS A 364 -22.74 3.84 -4.86
CA LYS A 364 -21.72 4.00 -3.82
C LYS A 364 -21.45 2.70 -3.07
N ASP A 365 -20.17 2.38 -2.84
CA ASP A 365 -19.66 1.13 -2.27
C ASP A 365 -20.17 -0.16 -2.99
N ALA A 366 -20.88 -0.07 -4.12
CA ALA A 366 -21.46 -1.24 -4.80
C ALA A 366 -20.41 -2.07 -5.56
N SER A 367 -20.75 -3.31 -5.89
CA SER A 367 -19.89 -4.23 -6.64
C SER A 367 -20.51 -4.53 -7.99
N LEU A 368 -19.83 -4.14 -9.07
CA LEU A 368 -20.22 -4.36 -10.47
C LEU A 368 -19.05 -4.98 -11.26
N GLU A 369 -18.25 -5.81 -10.61
CA GLU A 369 -17.08 -6.44 -11.25
C GLU A 369 -17.52 -7.33 -12.42
N GLY A 370 -16.89 -7.16 -13.58
CA GLY A 370 -17.24 -7.83 -14.84
C GLY A 370 -18.62 -7.53 -15.42
N ALA A 371 -19.36 -6.53 -14.89
CA ALA A 371 -20.64 -6.12 -15.47
C ALA A 371 -20.47 -5.42 -16.82
N ASP A 372 -21.52 -5.46 -17.65
CA ASP A 372 -21.54 -4.79 -18.95
C ASP A 372 -22.49 -3.58 -18.91
N LEU A 373 -21.92 -2.39 -19.10
CA LEU A 373 -22.57 -1.08 -19.12
C LEU A 373 -22.13 -0.29 -20.37
N ASN A 374 -21.80 -0.97 -21.47
CA ASN A 374 -21.40 -0.28 -22.70
C ASN A 374 -22.53 0.61 -23.23
N ASN A 375 -22.17 1.82 -23.69
CA ASN A 375 -23.11 2.89 -24.09
C ASN A 375 -24.16 3.27 -23.02
N ALA A 376 -24.00 2.86 -21.75
CA ALA A 376 -24.91 3.27 -20.68
C ALA A 376 -24.75 4.76 -20.35
N ASN A 377 -25.83 5.42 -19.94
CA ASN A 377 -25.79 6.80 -19.47
C ASN A 377 -25.68 6.81 -17.93
N LEU A 378 -24.50 7.09 -17.41
CA LEU A 378 -24.13 7.20 -15.99
C LEU A 378 -23.77 8.65 -15.61
N GLU A 379 -24.33 9.62 -16.34
CA GLU A 379 -24.16 11.05 -16.05
C GLU A 379 -24.58 11.36 -14.59
N ASP A 380 -23.82 12.22 -13.91
CA ASP A 380 -24.09 12.64 -12.52
C ASP A 380 -24.19 11.47 -11.49
N ALA A 381 -23.71 10.26 -11.80
CA ALA A 381 -23.81 9.08 -10.92
C ALA A 381 -22.81 9.09 -9.74
N ASP A 382 -23.25 8.64 -8.56
CA ASP A 382 -22.37 8.33 -7.41
C ASP A 382 -21.89 6.87 -7.50
N LEU A 383 -20.61 6.71 -7.81
CA LEU A 383 -19.86 5.46 -7.85
C LEU A 383 -18.74 5.46 -6.80
N TRP A 384 -18.86 6.27 -5.74
CA TRP A 384 -17.82 6.44 -4.72
C TRP A 384 -17.45 5.09 -4.11
N LYS A 385 -16.15 4.74 -4.13
CA LYS A 385 -15.58 3.46 -3.68
C LYS A 385 -16.10 2.19 -4.37
N ALA A 386 -16.90 2.31 -5.43
CA ALA A 386 -17.47 1.15 -6.13
C ALA A 386 -16.38 0.18 -6.66
N SER A 387 -16.66 -1.11 -6.62
CA SER A 387 -15.77 -2.16 -7.11
C SER A 387 -16.14 -2.50 -8.55
N LEU A 388 -15.32 -2.05 -9.49
CA LEU A 388 -15.60 -1.97 -10.93
C LEU A 388 -14.54 -2.74 -11.74
N GLY A 389 -13.97 -3.79 -11.15
CA GLY A 389 -12.87 -4.56 -11.75
C GLY A 389 -13.33 -5.30 -13.00
N GLY A 390 -12.62 -5.11 -14.12
CA GLY A 390 -12.96 -5.73 -15.41
C GLY A 390 -14.30 -5.30 -16.01
N ILE A 391 -14.93 -4.23 -15.51
CA ILE A 391 -16.23 -3.74 -16.00
C ILE A 391 -16.11 -3.25 -17.45
N ASN A 392 -17.15 -3.45 -18.26
CA ASN A 392 -17.25 -2.84 -19.59
C ASN A 392 -18.09 -1.56 -19.52
N LEU A 393 -17.46 -0.43 -19.79
CA LEU A 393 -18.01 0.93 -19.80
C LEU A 393 -17.66 1.63 -21.14
N SER A 394 -17.37 0.85 -22.18
CA SER A 394 -17.00 1.39 -23.49
C SER A 394 -18.13 2.23 -24.09
N SER A 395 -17.77 3.41 -24.61
CA SER A 395 -18.70 4.45 -25.07
C SER A 395 -19.77 4.90 -24.05
N ALA A 396 -19.65 4.54 -22.77
CA ALA A 396 -20.58 4.99 -21.73
C ALA A 396 -20.41 6.50 -21.43
N ASN A 397 -21.48 7.15 -21.01
CA ASN A 397 -21.45 8.54 -20.57
C ASN A 397 -21.35 8.62 -19.06
N LEU A 398 -20.18 8.96 -18.52
CA LEU A 398 -19.91 9.16 -17.09
C LEU A 398 -19.59 10.64 -16.77
N SER A 399 -20.08 11.60 -17.56
CA SER A 399 -19.80 13.01 -17.29
C SER A 399 -20.33 13.43 -15.91
N ASN A 400 -19.54 14.26 -15.22
CA ASN A 400 -19.73 14.70 -13.82
C ASN A 400 -19.75 13.59 -12.74
N ALA A 401 -19.73 12.30 -13.10
CA ALA A 401 -19.88 11.19 -12.14
C ALA A 401 -18.77 11.18 -11.08
N ASP A 402 -19.11 10.76 -9.86
CA ASP A 402 -18.15 10.63 -8.76
C ASP A 402 -17.66 9.19 -8.65
N LEU A 403 -16.45 8.93 -9.15
CA LEU A 403 -15.75 7.65 -9.04
C LEU A 403 -14.56 7.73 -8.07
N ARG A 404 -14.56 8.67 -7.11
CA ARG A 404 -13.51 8.72 -6.08
C ARG A 404 -13.40 7.37 -5.38
N GLY A 405 -12.19 6.92 -5.04
CA GLY A 405 -11.98 5.60 -4.41
C GLY A 405 -12.31 4.37 -5.27
N ALA A 406 -12.86 4.52 -6.49
CA ALA A 406 -13.41 3.39 -7.25
C ALA A 406 -12.32 2.47 -7.83
N LYS A 407 -12.61 1.17 -7.94
CA LYS A 407 -11.64 0.13 -8.29
C LYS A 407 -11.83 -0.33 -9.73
N LEU A 408 -11.28 0.43 -10.67
CA LEU A 408 -11.43 0.28 -12.13
C LEU A 408 -10.31 -0.57 -12.79
N ARG A 409 -9.70 -1.49 -12.04
CA ARG A 409 -8.60 -2.32 -12.55
C ARG A 409 -9.07 -3.20 -13.71
N TYR A 410 -8.33 -3.20 -14.81
CA TYR A 410 -8.67 -3.94 -16.03
C TYR A 410 -10.02 -3.55 -16.68
N ALA A 411 -10.64 -2.44 -16.28
CA ALA A 411 -11.89 -1.98 -16.86
C ALA A 411 -11.71 -1.46 -18.30
N ASN A 412 -12.78 -1.51 -19.09
CA ASN A 412 -12.82 -1.00 -20.45
C ASN A 412 -13.67 0.28 -20.54
N LEU A 413 -13.03 1.45 -20.59
CA LEU A 413 -13.63 2.77 -20.76
C LEU A 413 -13.21 3.40 -22.11
N GLN A 414 -12.90 2.57 -23.12
CA GLN A 414 -12.59 3.03 -24.47
C GLN A 414 -13.70 3.93 -25.01
N SER A 415 -13.33 5.08 -25.56
CA SER A 415 -14.25 6.09 -26.12
C SER A 415 -15.33 6.60 -25.13
N ALA A 416 -15.21 6.33 -23.82
CA ALA A 416 -16.17 6.80 -22.81
C ALA A 416 -16.07 8.31 -22.58
N ASN A 417 -17.19 8.95 -22.22
CA ASN A 417 -17.23 10.35 -21.84
C ASN A 417 -17.08 10.51 -20.33
N LEU A 418 -15.94 11.02 -19.86
CA LEU A 418 -15.62 11.24 -18.44
C LEU A 418 -15.45 12.74 -18.14
N TRP A 419 -16.01 13.61 -18.98
CA TRP A 419 -15.90 15.06 -18.87
C TRP A 419 -16.33 15.55 -17.49
N SER A 420 -15.47 16.34 -16.84
CA SER A 420 -15.66 16.86 -15.47
C SER A 420 -15.87 15.81 -14.37
N ALA A 421 -15.75 14.50 -14.67
CA ALA A 421 -15.91 13.43 -13.69
C ALA A 421 -14.82 13.47 -12.60
N ASN A 422 -15.12 12.89 -11.44
CA ASN A 422 -14.25 12.89 -10.28
C ASN A 422 -13.66 11.49 -10.02
N LEU A 423 -12.47 11.25 -10.56
CA LEU A 423 -11.68 10.03 -10.36
C LEU A 423 -10.49 10.28 -9.39
N GLY A 424 -10.64 11.27 -8.49
CA GLY A 424 -9.66 11.56 -7.45
C GLY A 424 -9.51 10.34 -6.53
N TYR A 425 -8.29 9.82 -6.41
CA TYR A 425 -8.04 8.51 -5.82
C TYR A 425 -8.92 7.39 -6.45
N ALA A 426 -8.99 7.24 -7.79
CA ALA A 426 -9.51 6.01 -8.43
C ALA A 426 -8.39 5.06 -8.93
N ASN A 427 -8.61 3.74 -8.84
CA ASN A 427 -7.62 2.71 -9.18
C ASN A 427 -7.83 2.14 -10.59
N LEU A 428 -7.26 2.79 -11.60
CA LEU A 428 -7.41 2.47 -13.02
C LEU A 428 -6.20 1.68 -13.57
N TRP A 429 -5.59 0.81 -12.75
CA TRP A 429 -4.41 0.03 -13.17
C TRP A 429 -4.76 -0.90 -14.34
N ASN A 430 -4.01 -0.77 -15.44
CA ASN A 430 -4.24 -1.48 -16.71
C ASN A 430 -5.68 -1.31 -17.24
N VAL A 431 -6.26 -0.12 -17.09
CA VAL A 431 -7.53 0.28 -17.73
C VAL A 431 -7.33 0.52 -19.23
N ASN A 432 -8.38 0.33 -20.02
CA ASN A 432 -8.49 0.91 -21.36
C ASN A 432 -9.26 2.23 -21.30
N LEU A 433 -8.62 3.34 -21.63
CA LEU A 433 -9.17 4.69 -21.80
C LEU A 433 -8.80 5.28 -23.18
N SER A 434 -8.39 4.46 -24.15
CA SER A 434 -8.05 4.93 -25.50
C SER A 434 -9.24 5.70 -26.09
N GLN A 435 -8.98 6.85 -26.71
CA GLN A 435 -9.99 7.77 -27.25
C GLN A 435 -11.02 8.33 -26.24
N ALA A 436 -10.86 8.12 -24.93
CA ALA A 436 -11.82 8.61 -23.94
C ALA A 436 -11.76 10.15 -23.77
N ASN A 437 -12.89 10.76 -23.42
CA ASN A 437 -12.98 12.19 -23.14
C ASN A 437 -12.81 12.47 -21.63
N LEU A 438 -11.56 12.68 -21.21
CA LEU A 438 -11.10 12.97 -19.84
C LEU A 438 -10.87 14.48 -19.63
N ARG A 439 -11.59 15.33 -20.37
CA ARG A 439 -11.46 16.78 -20.29
C ARG A 439 -12.00 17.30 -18.96
N ASP A 440 -11.32 18.26 -18.34
CA ASP A 440 -11.67 18.91 -17.07
C ASP A 440 -11.74 17.94 -15.84
N THR A 441 -11.55 16.64 -16.06
CA THR A 441 -11.65 15.52 -15.13
C THR A 441 -10.65 15.63 -13.97
N ASN A 442 -11.08 15.26 -12.76
CA ASN A 442 -10.19 15.14 -11.61
C ASN A 442 -9.57 13.75 -11.54
N LEU A 443 -8.23 13.66 -11.59
CA LEU A 443 -7.44 12.42 -11.49
C LEU A 443 -6.37 12.56 -10.39
N TRP A 444 -6.57 13.44 -9.41
CA TRP A 444 -5.64 13.67 -8.30
C TRP A 444 -5.31 12.35 -7.62
N GLY A 445 -4.02 12.01 -7.52
CA GLY A 445 -3.55 10.77 -6.89
C GLY A 445 -4.05 9.46 -7.51
N ALA A 446 -4.66 9.47 -8.70
CA ALA A 446 -5.24 8.28 -9.33
C ALA A 446 -4.17 7.29 -9.82
N ASN A 447 -4.54 6.00 -9.93
CA ASN A 447 -3.66 4.94 -10.44
C ASN A 447 -3.92 4.74 -11.92
N LEU A 448 -3.07 5.23 -12.81
CA LEU A 448 -3.12 4.94 -14.25
C LEU A 448 -1.90 4.11 -14.68
N GLY A 449 -1.32 3.34 -13.77
CA GLY A 449 -0.19 2.45 -14.07
C GLY A 449 -0.59 1.41 -15.14
N TYR A 450 0.18 1.35 -16.23
CA TYR A 450 -0.12 0.59 -17.45
C TYR A 450 -1.48 0.92 -18.11
N ALA A 451 -2.07 2.09 -17.83
CA ALA A 451 -3.30 2.51 -18.50
C ALA A 451 -3.06 2.83 -19.98
N LYS A 452 -4.03 2.48 -20.82
CA LYS A 452 -4.08 2.86 -22.24
C LYS A 452 -4.90 4.13 -22.40
N LEU A 453 -4.35 5.12 -23.06
CA LEU A 453 -4.82 6.51 -23.12
C LEU A 453 -4.54 7.13 -24.51
N GLU A 454 -4.29 6.29 -25.51
CA GLU A 454 -3.90 6.71 -26.85
C GLU A 454 -5.03 7.51 -27.49
N ASN A 455 -4.69 8.70 -28.02
CA ASN A 455 -5.64 9.66 -28.59
C ASN A 455 -6.73 10.14 -27.59
N ALA A 456 -6.58 9.91 -26.28
CA ALA A 456 -7.53 10.39 -25.28
C ALA A 456 -7.42 11.92 -25.09
N ASN A 457 -8.52 12.57 -24.76
CA ASN A 457 -8.60 14.01 -24.52
C ASN A 457 -8.53 14.30 -23.01
N LEU A 458 -7.35 14.67 -22.49
CA LEU A 458 -7.11 15.04 -21.09
C LEU A 458 -6.95 16.56 -20.89
N LYS A 459 -7.52 17.40 -21.78
CA LYS A 459 -7.39 18.87 -21.66
C LYS A 459 -7.88 19.36 -20.29
N ASN A 460 -7.08 20.22 -19.66
CA ASN A 460 -7.29 20.75 -18.31
C ASN A 460 -7.31 19.70 -17.17
N ALA A 461 -7.00 18.42 -17.43
CA ALA A 461 -7.14 17.35 -16.44
C ALA A 461 -6.24 17.56 -15.21
N LYS A 462 -6.77 17.26 -14.02
CA LYS A 462 -6.09 17.47 -12.74
C LYS A 462 -5.36 16.18 -12.32
N LEU A 463 -4.12 16.03 -12.77
CA LEU A 463 -3.28 14.82 -12.64
C LEU A 463 -2.21 14.94 -11.53
N ARG A 464 -2.38 15.86 -10.56
CA ARG A 464 -1.41 16.07 -9.47
C ARG A 464 -1.24 14.79 -8.65
N TYR A 465 0.01 14.39 -8.40
CA TYR A 465 0.37 13.15 -7.70
C TYR A 465 -0.16 11.84 -8.33
N ALA A 466 -0.73 11.88 -9.54
CA ALA A 466 -1.20 10.68 -10.22
C ALA A 466 -0.03 9.75 -10.58
N ASN A 467 -0.29 8.44 -10.57
CA ASN A 467 0.68 7.42 -10.93
C ASN A 467 0.36 6.85 -12.32
N LEU A 468 1.02 7.34 -13.37
CA LEU A 468 0.86 6.87 -14.75
C LEU A 468 2.01 5.94 -15.18
N PHE A 469 2.68 5.27 -14.23
CA PHE A 469 3.82 4.37 -14.49
C PHE A 469 3.58 3.45 -15.71
N SER A 470 4.44 3.52 -16.72
CA SER A 470 4.34 2.75 -17.98
C SER A 470 3.00 2.86 -18.73
N ALA A 471 2.27 3.97 -18.61
CA ALA A 471 1.04 4.23 -19.37
C ALA A 471 1.31 4.63 -20.84
N GLU A 472 0.33 4.37 -21.70
CA GLU A 472 0.42 4.55 -23.15
C GLU A 472 -0.48 5.73 -23.58
N LEU A 473 0.07 6.95 -23.60
CA LEU A 473 -0.58 8.24 -23.94
C LEU A 473 -0.20 8.74 -25.35
N GLU A 474 0.00 7.84 -26.32
CA GLU A 474 0.39 8.21 -27.69
C GLU A 474 -0.69 9.07 -28.37
N ASN A 475 -0.28 10.22 -28.94
CA ASN A 475 -1.14 11.25 -29.52
C ASN A 475 -2.24 11.80 -28.59
N ALA A 476 -2.14 11.59 -27.27
CA ALA A 476 -3.10 12.12 -26.29
C ALA A 476 -3.03 13.65 -26.20
N ASP A 477 -4.14 14.29 -25.85
CA ASP A 477 -4.25 15.74 -25.76
C ASP A 477 -4.34 16.21 -24.30
N LEU A 478 -3.21 16.61 -23.73
CA LEU A 478 -3.02 17.09 -22.36
C LEU A 478 -2.84 18.62 -22.28
N GLU A 479 -3.39 19.39 -23.24
CA GLU A 479 -3.28 20.86 -23.22
C GLU A 479 -3.78 21.44 -21.87
N ASN A 480 -2.96 22.30 -21.25
CA ASN A 480 -3.20 22.89 -19.92
C ASN A 480 -3.36 21.88 -18.75
N ALA A 481 -3.06 20.59 -18.94
CA ALA A 481 -3.20 19.58 -17.88
C ALA A 481 -2.18 19.78 -16.75
N ASN A 482 -2.55 19.41 -15.52
CA ASN A 482 -1.76 19.66 -14.32
C ASN A 482 -1.18 18.37 -13.73
N LEU A 483 -0.01 17.96 -14.23
CA LEU A 483 0.73 16.75 -13.84
C LEU A 483 1.78 17.01 -12.73
N LYS A 484 1.60 18.05 -11.90
CA LYS A 484 2.59 18.39 -10.87
C LYS A 484 2.83 17.22 -9.90
N ASN A 485 4.09 16.85 -9.68
CA ASN A 485 4.50 15.70 -8.87
C ASN A 485 3.92 14.34 -9.35
N ALA A 486 3.48 14.22 -10.61
CA ALA A 486 3.04 12.93 -11.16
C ALA A 486 4.22 11.97 -11.34
N LYS A 487 3.95 10.67 -11.24
CA LYS A 487 4.88 9.59 -11.61
C LYS A 487 4.59 9.17 -13.04
N LEU A 488 5.57 9.35 -13.92
CA LEU A 488 5.49 9.18 -15.37
C LEU A 488 6.58 8.22 -15.89
N ASP A 489 7.25 7.48 -14.99
CA ASP A 489 8.34 6.59 -15.33
C ASP A 489 7.91 5.53 -16.37
N GLY A 490 8.60 5.49 -17.50
CA GLY A 490 8.32 4.58 -18.62
C GLY A 490 7.09 4.92 -19.49
N VAL A 491 6.45 6.07 -19.29
CA VAL A 491 5.31 6.53 -20.11
C VAL A 491 5.67 6.74 -21.59
N ASN A 492 4.77 6.34 -22.48
CA ASN A 492 4.78 6.74 -23.89
C ASN A 492 3.87 7.96 -24.11
N LEU A 493 4.45 9.10 -24.49
CA LEU A 493 3.82 10.38 -24.83
C LEU A 493 4.22 10.82 -26.27
N LYS A 494 4.54 9.87 -27.15
CA LYS A 494 4.84 10.14 -28.56
C LYS A 494 3.70 10.94 -29.21
N GLY A 495 4.05 12.03 -29.90
CA GLY A 495 3.08 12.91 -30.58
C GLY A 495 2.03 13.57 -29.67
N ALA A 496 2.14 13.42 -28.35
CA ALA A 496 1.16 13.97 -27.41
C ALA A 496 1.26 15.51 -27.35
N LYS A 497 0.13 16.15 -27.05
CA LYS A 497 0.05 17.61 -26.88
C LYS A 497 0.07 17.93 -25.40
N LEU A 498 1.11 18.61 -24.96
CA LEU A 498 1.35 19.06 -23.58
C LEU A 498 1.57 20.59 -23.53
N LYS A 499 1.13 21.31 -24.55
CA LYS A 499 1.16 22.77 -24.60
C LYS A 499 0.51 23.38 -23.34
N HIS A 500 1.21 24.32 -22.71
CA HIS A 500 0.87 24.91 -21.41
C HIS A 500 0.70 23.92 -20.23
N ALA A 501 1.02 22.64 -20.38
CA ALA A 501 0.88 21.66 -19.30
C ALA A 501 1.91 21.89 -18.17
N ASN A 502 1.52 21.55 -16.96
CA ASN A 502 2.34 21.73 -15.76
C ASN A 502 2.89 20.38 -15.26
N LEU A 503 4.11 20.04 -15.67
CA LEU A 503 4.88 18.86 -15.27
C LEU A 503 5.94 19.18 -14.19
N LYS A 504 5.85 20.33 -13.51
CA LYS A 504 6.81 20.70 -12.47
C LYS A 504 6.94 19.62 -11.39
N ASP A 505 8.16 19.37 -10.96
CA ASP A 505 8.53 18.38 -9.93
C ASP A 505 8.10 16.93 -10.29
N ALA A 506 7.72 16.64 -11.54
CA ALA A 506 7.30 15.30 -11.97
C ALA A 506 8.49 14.36 -12.23
N VAL A 507 8.27 13.06 -12.02
CA VAL A 507 9.31 12.02 -12.18
C VAL A 507 9.07 11.25 -13.47
N LEU A 508 10.00 11.33 -14.42
CA LEU A 508 9.89 10.76 -15.77
C LEU A 508 11.09 9.84 -16.08
N ALA A 509 11.60 9.12 -15.08
CA ALA A 509 12.92 8.51 -15.15
C ALA A 509 12.88 7.05 -15.65
N GLY A 510 13.71 6.73 -16.64
CA GLY A 510 13.93 5.34 -17.05
C GLY A 510 14.89 4.62 -16.08
N TYR A 511 14.40 3.63 -15.32
CA TYR A 511 15.25 2.73 -14.54
C TYR A 511 16.02 1.77 -15.46
N LYS A 512 17.26 2.17 -15.83
CA LYS A 512 18.22 1.31 -16.54
C LYS A 512 18.51 0.03 -15.73
N GLY A 513 18.10 -1.13 -16.24
CA GLY A 513 18.47 -2.45 -15.69
C GLY A 513 17.41 -3.55 -15.80
N HIS A 514 16.11 -3.21 -15.91
CA HIS A 514 15.02 -4.18 -15.71
C HIS A 514 13.95 -4.21 -16.83
N GLY A 515 14.34 -3.89 -18.07
CA GLY A 515 13.44 -4.01 -19.24
C GLY A 515 12.33 -2.94 -19.33
N TYR A 516 12.19 -2.07 -18.34
CA TYR A 516 11.31 -0.89 -18.41
C TYR A 516 11.75 0.05 -19.54
N ARG A 517 10.77 0.59 -20.27
CA ARG A 517 10.99 1.60 -21.31
C ARG A 517 11.50 2.90 -20.66
N SER A 518 12.33 3.67 -21.38
CA SER A 518 12.50 5.11 -21.06
C SER A 518 11.20 5.86 -21.38
N VAL A 519 11.01 7.04 -20.76
CA VAL A 519 9.94 7.94 -21.18
C VAL A 519 10.16 8.40 -22.61
N ASN A 520 9.09 8.37 -23.40
CA ASN A 520 9.10 8.69 -24.82
C ASN A 520 8.24 9.93 -25.11
N LEU A 521 8.87 11.02 -25.52
CA LEU A 521 8.28 12.31 -25.89
C LEU A 521 8.62 12.67 -27.35
N GLU A 522 8.87 11.66 -28.18
CA GLU A 522 9.17 11.81 -29.60
C GLU A 522 8.08 12.64 -30.31
N ASN A 523 8.48 13.74 -30.94
CA ASN A 523 7.59 14.71 -31.61
C ASN A 523 6.46 15.28 -30.74
N ALA A 524 6.57 15.25 -29.40
CA ALA A 524 5.57 15.82 -28.50
C ALA A 524 5.58 17.37 -28.55
N ASP A 525 4.39 17.99 -28.50
CA ASP A 525 4.24 19.44 -28.37
C ASP A 525 4.26 19.84 -26.90
N LEU A 526 5.27 20.58 -26.49
CA LEU A 526 5.50 21.07 -25.13
C LEU A 526 5.61 22.61 -25.13
N GLU A 527 4.97 23.30 -26.08
CA GLU A 527 5.07 24.76 -26.17
C GLU A 527 4.61 25.43 -24.85
N SER A 528 5.51 26.25 -24.28
CA SER A 528 5.28 26.96 -23.02
C SER A 528 4.88 26.05 -21.84
N ALA A 529 5.21 24.75 -21.89
CA ALA A 529 5.00 23.82 -20.79
C ALA A 529 5.97 24.10 -19.63
N ASN A 530 5.56 23.75 -18.40
CA ASN A 530 6.36 23.94 -17.19
C ASN A 530 6.92 22.60 -16.71
N LEU A 531 8.21 22.34 -16.98
CA LEU A 531 8.94 21.12 -16.63
C LEU A 531 9.98 21.37 -15.52
N GLU A 532 9.86 22.47 -14.78
CA GLU A 532 10.80 22.88 -13.74
C GLU A 532 11.04 21.78 -12.70
N GLY A 533 12.30 21.52 -12.35
CA GLY A 533 12.69 20.49 -11.38
C GLY A 533 12.34 19.04 -11.77
N SER A 534 11.76 18.79 -12.95
CA SER A 534 11.37 17.43 -13.36
C SER A 534 12.56 16.57 -13.79
N ASN A 535 12.38 15.24 -13.80
CA ASN A 535 13.45 14.28 -14.05
C ASN A 535 13.22 13.45 -15.33
N LEU A 536 13.75 13.94 -16.46
CA LEU A 536 13.73 13.34 -17.81
C LEU A 536 14.98 12.50 -18.12
N LYS A 537 15.63 11.92 -17.11
CA LYS A 537 16.88 11.17 -17.26
C LYS A 537 16.74 9.94 -18.17
N ASN A 538 17.56 9.90 -19.23
CA ASN A 538 17.49 8.97 -20.37
C ASN A 538 16.18 9.01 -21.19
N ALA A 539 15.39 10.08 -21.14
CA ALA A 539 14.17 10.20 -21.95
C ALA A 539 14.50 10.42 -23.45
N ASN A 540 13.59 9.99 -24.33
CA ASN A 540 13.62 10.34 -25.75
C ASN A 540 12.75 11.57 -25.99
N LEU A 541 13.32 12.65 -26.51
CA LEU A 541 12.66 13.89 -26.94
C LEU A 541 13.03 14.26 -28.39
N LEU A 542 13.40 13.26 -29.20
CA LEU A 542 13.66 13.41 -30.65
C LEU A 542 12.52 14.20 -31.31
N GLY A 543 12.84 15.35 -31.93
CA GLY A 543 11.88 16.21 -32.61
C GLY A 543 10.88 16.97 -31.71
N ALA A 544 11.00 16.93 -30.39
CA ALA A 544 10.04 17.56 -29.48
C ALA A 544 10.00 19.10 -29.60
N TYR A 545 8.81 19.70 -29.46
CA TYR A 545 8.59 21.14 -29.58
C TYR A 545 8.50 21.82 -28.22
N LEU A 546 9.64 22.26 -27.70
CA LEU A 546 9.84 22.82 -26.35
C LEU A 546 9.96 24.36 -26.35
N LYS A 547 9.41 25.03 -27.37
CA LYS A 547 9.49 26.49 -27.53
C LYS A 547 8.86 27.20 -26.33
N ASN A 548 9.53 28.23 -25.82
CA ASN A 548 9.17 28.98 -24.60
C ASN A 548 9.03 28.13 -23.32
N ALA A 549 9.39 26.84 -23.31
CA ALA A 549 9.16 25.96 -22.15
C ALA A 549 10.05 26.33 -20.94
N ASN A 550 9.53 26.14 -19.73
CA ASN A 550 10.30 26.31 -18.50
C ASN A 550 10.96 24.98 -18.11
N LEU A 551 12.26 24.86 -18.36
CA LEU A 551 13.13 23.69 -18.10
C LEU A 551 14.12 23.99 -16.95
N ARG A 552 13.80 24.97 -16.08
CA ARG A 552 14.67 25.40 -14.98
C ARG A 552 14.92 24.25 -14.01
N GLU A 553 16.17 24.01 -13.62
CA GLU A 553 16.56 22.92 -12.70
C GLU A 553 16.15 21.49 -13.18
N VAL A 554 15.82 21.30 -14.47
CA VAL A 554 15.44 19.98 -15.03
C VAL A 554 16.63 19.02 -15.09
N SER A 555 16.38 17.72 -14.88
CA SER A 555 17.36 16.65 -15.14
C SER A 555 17.12 16.03 -16.52
N LEU A 556 18.07 16.21 -17.44
CA LEU A 556 18.10 15.68 -18.80
C LEU A 556 19.33 14.77 -19.03
N GLU A 557 19.95 14.24 -17.97
CA GLU A 557 21.15 13.40 -18.09
C GLU A 557 20.93 12.21 -19.03
N GLY A 558 21.78 12.06 -20.04
CA GLY A 558 21.68 10.99 -21.04
C GLY A 558 20.42 10.99 -21.91
N ALA A 559 19.63 12.08 -21.93
CA ALA A 559 18.45 12.21 -22.78
C ALA A 559 18.81 12.48 -24.25
N ASP A 560 17.94 12.08 -25.17
CA ASP A 560 18.08 12.32 -26.61
C ASP A 560 17.13 13.44 -27.04
N LEU A 561 17.66 14.59 -27.43
CA LEU A 561 16.90 15.79 -27.83
C LEU A 561 17.10 16.11 -29.32
N ARG A 562 17.65 15.18 -30.13
CA ARG A 562 18.02 15.48 -31.52
C ARG A 562 16.89 16.16 -32.31
N GLY A 563 17.22 17.27 -32.98
CA GLY A 563 16.25 18.06 -33.76
C GLY A 563 15.13 18.74 -32.96
N ALA A 564 15.14 18.69 -31.63
CA ALA A 564 14.13 19.37 -30.81
C ALA A 564 14.24 20.90 -30.91
N ASN A 565 13.09 21.58 -30.76
CA ASN A 565 13.02 23.03 -30.82
C ASN A 565 12.86 23.63 -29.42
N LEU A 566 13.93 24.19 -28.87
CA LEU A 566 13.99 24.85 -27.57
C LEU A 566 14.11 26.39 -27.71
N THR A 567 13.60 26.97 -28.81
CA THR A 567 13.58 28.43 -29.04
C THR A 567 12.97 29.15 -27.82
N ASN A 568 13.67 30.14 -27.27
CA ASN A 568 13.30 30.90 -26.07
C ASN A 568 13.07 30.05 -24.78
N ALA A 569 13.44 28.77 -24.74
CA ALA A 569 13.25 27.94 -23.55
C ALA A 569 14.16 28.37 -22.39
N ASN A 570 13.72 28.14 -21.15
CA ASN A 570 14.47 28.49 -19.95
C ASN A 570 15.15 27.24 -19.35
N LEU A 571 16.41 26.97 -19.70
CA LEU A 571 17.20 25.84 -19.18
C LEU A 571 18.13 26.24 -18.02
N SER A 572 17.95 27.40 -17.39
CA SER A 572 18.86 27.84 -16.32
C SER A 572 18.92 26.81 -15.17
N LYS A 573 20.13 26.43 -14.77
CA LYS A 573 20.48 25.31 -13.85
C LYS A 573 20.10 23.89 -14.31
N ALA A 574 19.77 23.66 -15.58
CA ALA A 574 19.47 22.30 -16.08
C ALA A 574 20.70 21.37 -16.04
N TYR A 575 20.48 20.08 -15.81
CA TYR A 575 21.50 19.03 -15.78
C TYR A 575 21.45 18.21 -17.07
N LEU A 576 22.30 18.53 -18.06
CA LEU A 576 22.28 17.90 -19.40
C LEU A 576 23.38 16.84 -19.58
N ARG A 577 23.97 16.31 -18.50
CA ARG A 577 25.20 15.51 -18.58
C ARG A 577 25.05 14.30 -19.49
N GLY A 578 25.86 14.21 -20.54
CA GLY A 578 25.80 13.12 -21.51
C GLY A 578 24.59 13.14 -22.45
N ALA A 579 23.84 14.24 -22.54
CA ALA A 579 22.68 14.36 -23.42
C ALA A 579 23.10 14.58 -24.89
N ASN A 580 22.19 14.24 -25.82
CA ASN A 580 22.39 14.37 -27.25
C ASN A 580 21.51 15.50 -27.81
N LEU A 581 22.11 16.67 -28.08
CA LEU A 581 21.46 17.90 -28.54
C LEU A 581 21.81 18.21 -30.01
N ARG A 582 22.24 17.22 -30.80
CA ARG A 582 22.63 17.46 -32.20
C ARG A 582 21.47 18.02 -33.01
N GLY A 583 21.70 19.12 -33.72
CA GLY A 583 20.67 19.80 -34.51
C GLY A 583 19.53 20.45 -33.69
N VAL A 584 19.67 20.59 -32.37
CA VAL A 584 18.69 21.30 -31.53
C VAL A 584 18.69 22.80 -31.85
N ASN A 585 17.53 23.44 -31.79
CA ASN A 585 17.42 24.90 -31.88
C ASN A 585 17.27 25.52 -30.48
N LEU A 586 18.35 26.09 -29.94
CA LEU A 586 18.41 26.83 -28.66
C LEU A 586 18.28 28.36 -28.84
N ARG A 587 17.91 28.89 -30.01
CA ARG A 587 17.92 30.35 -30.26
C ARG A 587 17.08 31.11 -29.22
N GLY A 588 17.67 32.10 -28.56
CA GLY A 588 17.04 32.86 -27.48
C GLY A 588 16.86 32.10 -26.14
N ALA A 589 17.32 30.85 -26.02
CA ALA A 589 17.19 30.07 -24.80
C ALA A 589 18.11 30.58 -23.68
N LYS A 590 17.63 30.53 -22.43
CA LYS A 590 18.41 30.89 -21.24
C LYS A 590 19.15 29.68 -20.72
N LEU A 591 20.47 29.79 -20.55
CA LEU A 591 21.37 28.68 -20.21
C LEU A 591 22.11 28.91 -18.88
N ASP A 592 21.67 29.86 -18.05
CA ASP A 592 22.44 30.35 -16.90
C ASP A 592 22.75 29.21 -15.92
N THR A 593 24.03 28.94 -15.66
CA THR A 593 24.50 27.86 -14.78
C THR A 593 24.05 26.44 -15.17
N ALA A 594 23.62 26.21 -16.42
CA ALA A 594 23.29 24.88 -16.92
C ALA A 594 24.55 24.01 -17.13
N ASN A 595 24.45 22.72 -16.83
CA ASN A 595 25.56 21.77 -16.88
C ASN A 595 25.56 20.97 -18.19
N PHE A 596 26.38 21.41 -19.14
CA PHE A 596 26.61 20.80 -20.46
C PHE A 596 27.78 19.80 -20.50
N ARG A 597 28.26 19.30 -19.35
CA ARG A 597 29.37 18.34 -19.33
C ARG A 597 29.03 17.09 -20.15
N ASP A 598 29.99 16.61 -20.94
CA ASP A 598 29.86 15.41 -21.79
C ASP A 598 28.69 15.46 -22.80
N THR A 599 28.12 16.64 -23.10
CA THR A 599 26.95 16.82 -23.99
C THR A 599 27.36 16.94 -25.47
N ASP A 600 26.66 16.26 -26.38
CA ASP A 600 26.88 16.41 -27.83
C ASP A 600 25.98 17.53 -28.39
N LEU A 601 26.59 18.68 -28.73
CA LEU A 601 25.94 19.85 -29.30
C LEU A 601 26.09 19.96 -30.84
N LYS A 602 26.67 18.96 -31.52
CA LYS A 602 27.09 19.13 -32.93
C LYS A 602 25.94 19.53 -33.86
N GLY A 603 26.08 20.67 -34.52
CA GLY A 603 25.08 21.25 -35.41
C GLY A 603 23.89 21.92 -34.72
N ALA A 604 23.92 22.08 -33.39
CA ALA A 604 22.89 22.84 -32.67
C ALA A 604 22.97 24.34 -33.01
N ILE A 605 21.82 25.00 -33.11
CA ILE A 605 21.72 26.46 -33.21
C ILE A 605 21.74 27.00 -31.78
N MET A 606 22.76 27.78 -31.44
CA MET A 606 22.99 28.31 -30.09
C MET A 606 22.09 29.53 -29.79
N PRO A 607 22.03 30.04 -28.53
CA PRO A 607 21.14 31.14 -28.16
C PRO A 607 21.29 32.43 -28.98
N ASP A 608 22.49 32.73 -29.48
CA ASP A 608 22.81 33.86 -30.36
C ASP A 608 22.44 33.62 -31.83
N GLY A 609 22.08 32.39 -32.21
CA GLY A 609 21.82 31.98 -33.59
C GLY A 609 23.03 31.40 -34.34
N SER A 610 24.21 31.31 -33.72
CA SER A 610 25.37 30.61 -34.28
C SER A 610 25.14 29.09 -34.33
N ILE A 611 25.90 28.37 -35.17
CA ILE A 611 25.83 26.89 -35.27
C ILE A 611 27.06 26.30 -34.59
N HIS A 612 26.85 25.39 -33.64
CA HIS A 612 27.94 24.67 -32.97
C HIS A 612 28.58 23.64 -33.92
N PRO A 613 29.93 23.58 -34.00
CA PRO A 613 30.64 22.63 -34.87
C PRO A 613 30.47 21.16 -34.44
#